data_AF-A0A836QHW6-F1
#
_entry.id   AF-A0A836QHW6-F1
#
_cell.length_a   1.000
_cell.length_b   1.000
_cell.length_c   1.000
_cell.angle_alpha   90.00
_cell.angle_beta   90.00
_cell.angle_gamma   90.00
#
_symmetry.space_group_name_H-M   'P 1'
#
loop_
_entity.id
_entity.type
_entity.pdbx_description
1 polymer ?
#
loop_
_entity_poly.entity_id
_entity_poly.type
_entity_poly.pdbx_seq_one_letter_code
_entity_poly.pdbx_strand_id
1 'polypeptide(L)'
;MTTTSIRSLRQTLLEAKRQGGSRLLAEITCGLRELADSRYRCCLVDFESCRPAFYVRVLDFEGSRIKVELEFPIEPRLRTVQWLPLSHLADYDEVEDLESIRKIYRDVSPYLKTRTTKLKRSHESTATERGRPGANRRGRPRSDVGSSDHPGQTASAGE
;
A
#
# COMPACT_ATOMS: atom_id res chain seq x y z
N MET A 1 6.50 31.74 -12.11
CA MET A 1 6.31 30.56 -11.24
C MET A 1 6.35 29.34 -12.13
N THR A 2 7.40 28.53 -12.06
CA THR A 2 7.40 27.21 -12.70
C THR A 2 6.42 26.34 -11.92
N THR A 3 5.31 25.96 -12.55
CA THR A 3 4.34 25.03 -11.98
C THR A 3 5.01 23.66 -11.78
N THR A 4 5.01 23.18 -10.55
CA THR A 4 5.45 21.82 -10.22
C THR A 4 4.58 20.81 -10.99
N SER A 5 5.22 19.82 -11.64
CA SER A 5 4.53 18.79 -12.42
C SER A 5 5.12 17.40 -12.15
N ILE A 6 4.44 16.34 -12.61
CA ILE A 6 4.98 14.98 -12.45
C ILE A 6 6.23 14.80 -13.31
N ARG A 7 6.27 15.36 -14.52
CA ARG A 7 7.45 15.40 -15.40
C ARG A 7 8.66 15.97 -14.66
N SER A 8 8.51 17.15 -14.06
CA SER A 8 9.64 17.84 -13.40
C SER A 8 10.16 17.02 -12.22
N LEU A 9 9.28 16.50 -11.36
CA LEU A 9 9.69 15.68 -10.22
C LEU A 9 10.33 14.35 -10.63
N ARG A 10 9.84 13.73 -11.72
CA ARG A 10 10.43 12.51 -12.26
C ARG A 10 11.85 12.77 -12.79
N GLN A 11 12.08 13.90 -13.46
CA GLN A 11 13.41 14.31 -13.89
C GLN A 11 14.35 14.57 -12.72
N THR A 12 13.89 15.29 -11.69
CA THR A 12 14.66 15.51 -10.46
C THR A 12 14.99 14.19 -9.75
N LEU A 13 14.07 13.22 -9.73
CA LEU A 13 14.31 11.88 -9.19
C LEU A 13 15.42 11.15 -9.96
N LEU A 14 15.40 11.21 -11.30
CA LEU A 14 16.44 10.61 -12.13
C LEU A 14 17.80 11.27 -11.90
N GLU A 15 17.83 12.59 -11.75
CA GLU A 15 19.05 13.32 -11.43
C GLU A 15 19.59 12.97 -10.04
N ALA A 16 18.73 12.89 -9.03
CA ALA A 16 19.09 12.44 -7.69
C ALA A 16 19.70 11.02 -7.72
N LYS A 17 19.14 10.13 -8.54
CA LYS A 17 19.67 8.77 -8.73
C LYS A 17 21.02 8.75 -9.44
N ARG A 18 21.26 9.64 -10.41
CA ARG A 18 22.55 9.76 -11.11
C ARG A 18 23.66 10.33 -10.22
N GLN A 19 23.33 11.34 -9.42
CA GLN A 19 24.31 12.08 -8.62
C GLN A 19 24.50 11.50 -7.21
N GLY A 20 23.66 10.55 -6.77
CA GLY A 20 23.71 9.99 -5.42
C GLY A 20 23.39 11.00 -4.31
N GLY A 21 22.80 12.15 -4.65
CA GLY A 21 22.68 13.32 -3.77
C GLY A 21 21.36 13.39 -3.00
N SER A 22 21.44 13.67 -1.70
CA SER A 22 20.29 13.85 -0.79
C SER A 22 19.55 15.18 -0.98
N ARG A 23 20.22 16.23 -1.50
CA ARG A 23 19.65 17.57 -1.68
C ARG A 23 18.40 17.57 -2.58
N LEU A 24 18.47 16.83 -3.68
CA LEU A 24 17.35 16.73 -4.64
C LEU A 24 16.14 15.99 -4.06
N LEU A 25 16.31 15.17 -3.02
CA LEU A 25 15.19 14.52 -2.33
C LEU A 25 14.32 15.52 -1.56
N ALA A 26 14.92 16.58 -1.02
CA ALA A 26 14.17 17.65 -0.36
C ALA A 26 13.30 18.41 -1.37
N GLU A 27 13.85 18.72 -2.56
CA GLU A 27 13.11 19.36 -3.65
C GLU A 27 11.95 18.48 -4.14
N ILE A 28 12.19 17.17 -4.32
CA ILE A 28 11.12 16.22 -4.66
C ILE A 28 10.03 16.19 -3.58
N THR A 29 10.42 16.19 -2.31
CA THR A 29 9.48 16.18 -1.17
C THR A 29 8.60 17.42 -1.15
N CYS A 30 9.19 18.61 -1.34
CA CYS A 30 8.43 19.86 -1.43
C CYS A 30 7.47 19.82 -2.62
N GLY A 31 7.94 19.40 -3.79
CA GLY A 31 7.08 19.32 -4.97
C GLY A 31 5.94 18.31 -4.83
N LEU A 32 6.20 17.13 -4.24
CA LEU A 32 5.13 16.14 -3.96
C LEU A 32 4.07 16.68 -3.00
N ARG A 33 4.47 17.52 -2.04
CA ARG A 33 3.52 18.21 -1.15
C ARG A 33 2.63 19.17 -1.93
N GLU A 34 3.21 20.01 -2.79
CA GLU A 34 2.44 20.93 -3.64
C GLU A 34 1.46 20.19 -4.57
N LEU A 35 1.88 19.07 -5.15
CA LEU A 35 1.00 18.22 -5.97
C LEU A 35 -0.13 17.59 -5.15
N ALA A 36 0.12 17.19 -3.91
CA ALA A 36 -0.91 16.65 -3.02
C ALA A 36 -1.91 17.72 -2.58
N ASP A 37 -1.43 18.91 -2.20
CA ASP A 37 -2.26 20.04 -1.77
C ASP A 37 -3.19 20.52 -2.90
N SER A 38 -2.69 20.52 -4.14
CA SER A 38 -3.46 20.88 -5.33
C SER A 38 -4.32 19.76 -5.90
N ARG A 39 -4.28 18.55 -5.30
CA ARG A 39 -4.94 17.35 -5.83
C ARG A 39 -4.60 17.11 -7.31
N TYR A 40 -3.31 17.22 -7.64
CA TYR A 40 -2.82 17.18 -9.01
C TYR A 40 -3.26 15.92 -9.76
N ARG A 41 -3.60 16.08 -11.04
CA ARG A 41 -4.14 15.03 -11.90
C ARG A 41 -3.10 14.59 -12.93
N CYS A 42 -2.91 13.29 -13.06
CA CYS A 42 -1.92 12.71 -13.97
C CYS A 42 -2.30 11.28 -14.39
N CYS A 43 -1.45 10.64 -15.18
CA CYS A 43 -1.63 9.28 -15.67
C CYS A 43 -0.71 8.31 -14.95
N LEU A 44 -1.25 7.13 -14.59
CA LEU A 44 -0.46 5.93 -14.37
C LEU A 44 -0.15 5.30 -15.72
N VAL A 45 1.12 5.03 -15.99
CA VAL A 45 1.61 4.41 -17.24
C VAL A 45 1.93 2.93 -17.03
N ASP A 46 1.52 2.12 -17.99
CA ASP A 46 1.94 0.72 -18.15
C ASP A 46 3.03 0.67 -19.24
N PHE A 47 4.28 0.41 -18.84
CA PHE A 47 5.40 0.33 -19.79
C PHE A 47 5.49 -1.02 -20.52
N GLU A 48 4.79 -2.06 -20.04
CA GLU A 48 4.73 -3.35 -20.73
C GLU A 48 3.79 -3.25 -21.94
N SER A 49 2.61 -2.66 -21.74
CA SER A 49 1.64 -2.40 -22.80
C SER A 49 1.89 -1.08 -23.54
N CYS A 50 2.87 -0.29 -23.10
CA CYS A 50 3.23 1.02 -23.64
C CYS A 50 2.04 1.99 -23.81
N ARG A 51 1.20 2.11 -22.77
CA ARG A 51 -0.02 2.93 -22.79
C ARG A 51 -0.32 3.58 -21.42
N PRO A 52 -1.11 4.67 -21.37
CA PRO A 52 -1.74 5.10 -20.13
C PRO A 52 -2.66 4.00 -19.62
N ALA A 53 -2.50 3.61 -18.36
CA ALA A 53 -3.32 2.60 -17.73
C ALA A 53 -4.52 3.23 -17.01
N PHE A 54 -4.30 4.30 -16.26
CA PHE A 54 -5.35 4.95 -15.44
C PHE A 54 -5.12 6.45 -15.30
N TYR A 55 -6.20 7.21 -15.23
CA TYR A 55 -6.19 8.57 -14.70
C TYR A 55 -6.16 8.52 -13.18
N VAL A 56 -5.30 9.33 -12.58
CA VAL A 56 -5.11 9.34 -11.13
C VAL A 56 -5.04 10.76 -10.59
N ARG A 57 -5.45 10.90 -9.33
CA ARG A 57 -5.38 12.13 -8.55
C ARG A 57 -4.45 11.94 -7.37
N VAL A 58 -3.44 12.79 -7.25
CA VAL A 58 -2.48 12.77 -6.15
C VAL A 58 -3.18 13.15 -4.85
N LEU A 59 -2.99 12.34 -3.81
CA LEU A 59 -3.59 12.57 -2.50
C LEU A 59 -2.58 12.87 -1.41
N ASP A 60 -1.44 12.19 -1.44
CA ASP A 60 -0.42 12.23 -0.39
C ASP A 60 0.88 11.57 -0.90
N PHE A 61 1.94 11.56 -0.09
CA PHE A 61 3.18 10.87 -0.40
C PHE A 61 3.91 10.38 0.86
N GLU A 62 4.73 9.34 0.70
CA GLU A 62 5.54 8.75 1.76
C GLU A 62 6.85 8.23 1.14
N GLY A 63 7.96 8.87 1.50
CA GLY A 63 9.27 8.57 0.91
C GLY A 63 9.24 8.72 -0.61
N SER A 64 9.38 7.62 -1.34
CA SER A 64 9.36 7.58 -2.81
C SER A 64 8.02 7.14 -3.42
N ARG A 65 7.01 6.90 -2.59
CA ARG A 65 5.69 6.44 -3.02
C ARG A 65 4.69 7.59 -2.92
N ILE A 66 3.77 7.60 -3.87
CA ILE A 66 2.74 8.60 -4.00
C ILE A 66 1.41 7.90 -3.80
N LYS A 67 0.62 8.39 -2.85
CA LYS A 67 -0.74 7.95 -2.65
C LYS A 67 -1.60 8.65 -3.68
N VAL A 68 -2.30 7.87 -4.49
CA VAL A 68 -3.20 8.39 -5.51
C VAL A 68 -4.58 7.77 -5.36
N GLU A 69 -5.57 8.48 -5.85
CA GLU A 69 -6.88 7.96 -6.15
C GLU A 69 -6.96 7.66 -7.65
N LEU A 70 -7.43 6.48 -8.03
CA LEU A 70 -7.80 6.16 -9.39
C LEU A 70 -9.11 6.88 -9.70
N GLU A 71 -9.10 7.74 -10.71
CA GLU A 71 -10.31 8.43 -11.16
C GLU A 71 -11.12 7.53 -12.09
N PHE A 72 -12.45 7.69 -12.05
CA PHE A 72 -13.46 6.90 -12.77
C PHE A 72 -13.58 5.43 -12.30
N PRO A 73 -14.80 4.85 -12.26
CA PRO A 73 -14.98 3.44 -11.93
C PRO A 73 -14.54 2.56 -13.13
N ILE A 74 -13.24 2.44 -13.33
CA ILE A 74 -12.65 1.68 -14.45
C ILE A 74 -12.69 0.17 -14.14
N GLU A 75 -12.74 -0.21 -12.86
CA GLU A 75 -13.08 -1.58 -12.46
C GLU A 75 -13.54 -1.59 -10.98
N PRO A 76 -14.77 -2.01 -10.65
CA PRO A 76 -15.30 -1.99 -9.27
C PRO A 76 -14.45 -2.80 -8.29
N ARG A 77 -13.71 -3.77 -8.81
CA ARG A 77 -12.86 -4.69 -8.06
C ARG A 77 -11.51 -4.09 -7.69
N LEU A 78 -11.15 -2.90 -8.18
CA LEU A 78 -9.91 -2.25 -7.83
C LEU A 78 -10.09 -1.35 -6.61
N ARG A 79 -9.04 -1.26 -5.78
CA ARG A 79 -9.01 -0.23 -4.75
C ARG A 79 -8.90 1.13 -5.41
N THR A 80 -9.81 2.02 -5.07
CA THR A 80 -9.81 3.40 -5.55
C THR A 80 -8.57 4.14 -5.11
N VAL A 81 -8.04 3.88 -3.91
CA VAL A 81 -6.84 4.57 -3.39
C VAL A 81 -5.65 3.62 -3.26
N GLN A 82 -4.51 3.98 -3.85
CA GLN A 82 -3.33 3.13 -3.95
C GLN A 82 -2.02 3.92 -3.84
N TRP A 83 -0.94 3.22 -3.49
CA TRP A 83 0.42 3.76 -3.43
C TRP A 83 1.20 3.37 -4.67
N LEU A 84 1.62 4.33 -5.48
CA LEU A 84 2.32 4.14 -6.74
C LEU A 84 3.72 4.77 -6.71
N PRO A 85 4.70 4.24 -7.46
CA PRO A 85 6.00 4.88 -7.61
C PRO A 85 5.92 6.09 -8.55
N LEU A 86 6.65 7.17 -8.25
CA LEU A 86 6.74 8.36 -9.11
C LEU A 86 7.17 8.04 -10.54
N SER A 87 8.01 7.00 -10.72
CA SER A 87 8.50 6.59 -12.04
C SER A 87 7.42 6.13 -13.02
N HIS A 88 6.26 5.72 -12.53
CA HIS A 88 5.15 5.25 -13.37
C HIS A 88 4.06 6.32 -13.54
N LEU A 89 4.25 7.52 -13.00
CA LEU A 89 3.33 8.62 -13.20
C LEU A 89 3.85 9.53 -14.33
N ALA A 90 2.93 10.06 -15.13
CA ALA A 90 3.22 10.99 -16.21
C ALA A 90 2.14 12.06 -16.35
N ASP A 91 2.52 13.27 -16.76
CA ASP A 91 1.57 14.34 -17.06
C ASP A 91 0.73 13.98 -18.30
N TYR A 92 -0.44 14.60 -18.49
CA TYR A 92 -1.35 14.24 -19.60
C TYR A 92 -0.75 14.52 -20.98
N ASP A 93 -0.02 15.62 -21.10
CA ASP A 93 0.71 16.01 -22.32
C ASP A 93 1.95 15.12 -22.59
N GLU A 94 2.32 14.24 -21.65
CA GLU A 94 3.45 13.30 -21.83
C GLU A 94 3.06 11.97 -22.47
N VAL A 95 1.76 11.69 -22.59
CA VAL A 95 1.28 10.37 -22.98
C VAL A 95 0.37 10.41 -24.20
N GLU A 96 0.53 11.44 -25.03
CA GLU A 96 -0.24 11.65 -26.26
C GLU A 96 0.03 10.54 -27.29
N ASP A 97 1.26 10.03 -27.34
CA ASP A 97 1.69 9.04 -28.31
C ASP A 97 2.63 7.97 -27.72
N LEU A 98 2.83 6.91 -28.50
CA LEU A 98 3.58 5.74 -28.11
C LEU A 98 5.09 6.01 -27.96
N GLU A 99 5.67 6.88 -28.78
CA GLU A 99 7.08 7.25 -28.68
C GLU A 99 7.36 8.09 -27.43
N SER A 100 6.42 8.94 -27.02
CA SER A 100 6.50 9.68 -25.76
C SER A 100 6.55 8.74 -24.55
N ILE A 101 5.72 7.71 -24.51
CA ILE A 101 5.75 6.70 -23.44
C ILE A 101 7.05 5.88 -23.47
N ARG A 102 7.54 5.51 -24.67
CA ARG A 102 8.84 4.83 -24.82
C ARG A 102 10.00 5.69 -24.33
N LYS A 103 9.94 7.01 -24.54
CA LYS A 103 10.95 7.96 -24.04
C LYS A 103 10.96 7.96 -22.52
N ILE A 104 9.80 8.07 -21.88
CA ILE A 104 9.67 7.98 -20.41
C ILE A 104 10.30 6.66 -19.93
N TYR A 105 9.90 5.53 -20.54
CA TYR A 105 10.42 4.21 -20.17
C TYR A 105 11.94 4.15 -20.29
N ARG A 106 12.51 4.64 -21.38
CA ARG A 106 13.97 4.65 -21.60
C ARG A 106 14.70 5.39 -20.48
N ASP A 107 14.19 6.56 -20.10
CA ASP A 107 14.78 7.40 -19.06
C ASP A 107 14.72 6.75 -17.68
N VAL A 108 13.60 6.09 -17.33
CA VAL A 108 13.42 5.46 -16.02
C VAL A 108 13.92 4.02 -15.94
N SER A 109 14.07 3.33 -17.08
CA SER A 109 14.39 1.89 -17.16
C SER A 109 15.62 1.45 -16.35
N PRO A 110 16.72 2.23 -16.24
CA PRO A 110 17.87 1.81 -15.43
C PRO A 110 17.56 1.71 -13.93
N TYR A 111 16.47 2.33 -13.48
CA TYR A 111 16.08 2.44 -12.07
C TYR A 111 14.77 1.71 -11.76
N LEU A 112 14.12 1.10 -12.75
CA LEU A 112 12.88 0.36 -12.59
C LEU A 112 13.15 -1.08 -12.13
N LYS A 113 12.42 -1.51 -11.10
CA LYS A 113 12.37 -2.94 -10.71
C LYS A 113 11.33 -3.72 -11.51
N THR A 114 10.26 -3.06 -11.94
CA THR A 114 9.15 -3.65 -12.70
C THR A 114 8.69 -2.67 -13.78
N ARG A 115 8.18 -3.20 -14.90
CA ARG A 115 7.62 -2.41 -16.01
C ARG A 115 6.17 -1.99 -15.79
N THR A 116 5.49 -2.67 -14.87
CA THR A 116 4.11 -2.39 -14.49
C THR A 116 4.00 -2.23 -12.99
N THR A 117 3.00 -1.45 -12.57
CA THR A 117 2.63 -1.36 -11.16
C THR A 117 1.44 -2.27 -10.89
N LYS A 118 1.59 -3.21 -9.96
CA LYS A 118 0.50 -4.13 -9.56
C LYS A 118 -0.57 -3.35 -8.81
N LEU A 119 -1.76 -3.25 -9.42
CA LEU A 119 -2.92 -2.63 -8.77
C LEU A 119 -3.55 -3.60 -7.77
N LYS A 120 -3.89 -3.06 -6.59
CA LYS A 120 -4.53 -3.82 -5.51
C LYS A 120 -6.02 -3.95 -5.78
N ARG A 121 -6.52 -5.19 -5.72
CA ARG A 121 -7.96 -5.45 -5.73
C ARG A 121 -8.59 -5.07 -4.38
N SER A 122 -9.81 -4.54 -4.44
CA SER A 122 -10.72 -4.44 -3.33
C SER A 122 -11.02 -5.86 -2.87
N HIS A 123 -10.76 -6.14 -1.59
CA HIS A 123 -11.30 -7.34 -1.00
C HIS A 123 -12.78 -7.08 -0.80
N GLU A 124 -13.64 -7.70 -1.60
CA GLU A 124 -15.02 -7.89 -1.23
C GLU A 124 -14.99 -8.84 -0.03
N SER A 125 -15.07 -8.28 1.18
CA SER A 125 -15.35 -9.08 2.36
C SER A 125 -16.75 -9.66 2.16
N THR A 126 -16.84 -10.84 1.55
CA THR A 126 -17.94 -11.75 1.81
C THR A 126 -17.77 -12.23 3.25
N ALA A 127 -18.08 -11.34 4.19
CA ALA A 127 -18.49 -11.74 5.52
C ALA A 127 -19.78 -12.54 5.32
N THR A 128 -19.61 -13.83 5.02
CA THR A 128 -20.67 -14.80 5.20
C THR A 128 -20.90 -14.84 6.70
N GLU A 129 -21.91 -14.09 7.12
CA GLU A 129 -22.67 -14.29 8.32
C GLU A 129 -23.12 -15.76 8.38
N ARG A 130 -22.27 -16.66 8.88
CA ARG A 130 -22.71 -17.94 9.43
C ARG A 130 -22.90 -17.73 10.91
N GLY A 131 -24.17 -17.53 11.26
CA GLY A 131 -24.65 -17.22 12.58
C GLY A 131 -24.12 -18.15 13.67
N ARG A 132 -23.87 -17.53 14.82
CA ARG A 132 -23.94 -18.21 16.11
C ARG A 132 -25.42 -18.35 16.49
N PRO A 133 -25.88 -19.57 16.77
CA PRO A 133 -26.83 -19.81 17.84
C PRO A 133 -26.18 -20.79 18.84
N GLY A 134 -26.25 -20.68 20.14
CA GLY A 134 -26.88 -19.76 21.06
C GLY A 134 -26.45 -20.27 22.43
N ALA A 135 -26.15 -19.36 23.36
CA ALA A 135 -25.95 -19.72 24.75
C ALA A 135 -27.30 -20.08 25.39
N ASN A 136 -27.39 -21.23 26.04
CA ASN A 136 -28.29 -21.51 27.18
C ASN A 136 -27.80 -22.82 27.83
N ARG A 137 -27.08 -22.82 28.96
CA ARG A 137 -27.51 -22.61 30.36
C ARG A 137 -28.77 -23.38 30.77
N ARG A 138 -28.56 -24.48 31.51
CA ARG A 138 -29.24 -24.97 32.74
C ARG A 138 -28.84 -26.45 32.89
N GLY A 139 -27.98 -26.84 33.84
CA GLY A 139 -28.27 -27.00 35.28
C GLY A 139 -28.88 -28.40 35.52
N ARG A 140 -28.52 -29.22 36.51
CA ARG A 140 -27.69 -29.15 37.73
C ARG A 140 -27.68 -30.62 38.29
N PRO A 141 -27.29 -30.92 39.54
CA PRO A 141 -26.09 -31.67 39.93
C PRO A 141 -26.40 -33.06 40.57
N ARG A 142 -25.38 -33.77 41.03
CA ARG A 142 -25.46 -34.51 42.31
C ARG A 142 -24.07 -34.76 42.91
N SER A 143 -23.89 -34.20 44.10
CA SER A 143 -22.92 -34.47 45.18
C SER A 143 -22.97 -35.95 45.62
N ASP A 144 -22.13 -36.53 46.47
CA ASP A 144 -21.11 -36.12 47.45
C ASP A 144 -20.41 -37.43 47.93
N VAL A 145 -19.45 -37.32 48.87
CA VAL A 145 -18.82 -38.38 49.70
C VAL A 145 -17.65 -39.13 49.05
N GLY A 146 -16.43 -39.17 49.60
CA GLY A 146 -15.91 -38.63 50.86
C GLY A 146 -14.61 -39.35 51.28
N SER A 147 -13.82 -38.68 52.13
CA SER A 147 -12.88 -39.24 53.13
C SER A 147 -11.62 -40.01 52.65
N SER A 148 -10.46 -39.95 53.31
CA SER A 148 -9.97 -39.24 54.50
C SER A 148 -8.44 -39.40 54.59
N ASP A 149 -7.82 -38.43 55.26
CA ASP A 149 -6.64 -38.49 56.14
C ASP A 149 -5.74 -39.74 56.16
N HIS A 150 -4.44 -39.49 55.95
CA HIS A 150 -3.36 -40.30 56.52
C HIS A 150 -2.94 -39.72 57.88
N PRO A 151 -3.03 -40.47 59.00
CA PRO A 151 -2.41 -40.08 60.26
C PRO A 151 -0.94 -40.52 60.30
N GLY A 152 -0.09 -39.67 60.88
CA GLY A 152 1.25 -40.04 61.28
C GLY A 152 1.21 -41.07 62.42
N GLN A 153 2.15 -42.02 62.38
CA GLN A 153 2.52 -42.84 63.53
C GLN A 153 4.04 -42.81 63.71
N THR A 154 4.40 -42.46 64.94
CA THR A 154 5.69 -42.47 65.63
C THR A 154 6.17 -43.87 66.00
N ALA A 155 7.49 -44.09 66.03
CA ALA A 155 8.29 -44.82 67.05
C ALA A 155 9.67 -45.17 66.46
N SER A 156 10.80 -44.71 67.02
CA SER A 156 11.70 -45.43 67.99
C SER A 156 12.34 -46.69 67.38
N ALA A 157 13.62 -47.06 67.50
CA ALA A 157 14.83 -46.69 68.24
C ALA A 157 16.02 -47.19 67.37
N GLY A 158 17.25 -46.67 67.41
CA GLY A 158 18.22 -46.92 68.47
C GLY A 158 18.82 -48.33 68.36
N GLU A 159 19.90 -48.48 67.57
CA GLU A 159 21.17 -49.19 67.87
C GLU A 159 22.16 -48.99 66.72
#